data_AF-A0A972TLP1-F1
#
_entry.id   AF-A0A972TLP1-F1
#
_cell.length_a   1.000
_cell.length_b   1.000
_cell.length_c   1.000
_cell.angle_alpha   90.00
_cell.angle_beta   90.00
_cell.angle_gamma   90.00
#
_symmetry.space_group_name_H-M   'P 1'
#
loop_
_entity.id
_entity.type
_entity.pdbx_description
1 polymer ?
#
loop_
_entity_poly.entity_id
_entity_poly.type
_entity_poly.pdbx_seq_one_letter_code
_entity_poly.pdbx_strand_id
1 'polypeptide(L)'
;MTRLGYNAEAVGSGEEAIEYVKEHPVDLIVLDMVMPKGINGRQTYEEIIKIRPGQKAIIVSGYAKTKEVDLAQELGAGQYIKKPYTLEKVGLAVKEELEK
;
A
#
# COMPACT_ATOMS: atom_id res chain seq x y z
N MET A 1 5.65 -3.22 11.75
CA MET A 1 4.50 -4.13 11.67
C MET A 1 4.59 -5.25 12.69
N THR A 2 5.65 -6.04 12.73
CA THR A 2 5.82 -7.12 13.73
C THR A 2 5.71 -6.64 15.18
N ARG A 3 6.28 -5.46 15.49
CA ARG A 3 6.14 -4.81 16.82
C ARG A 3 4.71 -4.38 17.16
N LEU A 4 3.82 -4.32 16.18
CA LEU A 4 2.39 -4.01 16.34
C LEU A 4 1.52 -5.28 16.31
N GLY A 5 2.12 -6.48 16.24
CA GLY A 5 1.40 -7.75 16.22
C GLY A 5 0.95 -8.23 14.84
N TYR A 6 1.36 -7.56 13.76
CA TYR A 6 1.05 -7.99 12.39
C TYR A 6 2.14 -8.88 11.81
N ASN A 7 1.74 -9.92 11.08
CA ASN A 7 2.61 -10.63 10.15
C ASN A 7 2.82 -9.73 8.92
N ALA A 8 4.06 -9.45 8.56
CA ALA A 8 4.38 -8.57 7.45
C ALA A 8 5.54 -9.13 6.65
N GLU A 9 5.36 -9.12 5.33
CA GLU A 9 6.37 -9.46 4.35
C GLU A 9 6.72 -8.19 3.56
N ALA A 10 7.98 -8.05 3.18
CA ALA A 10 8.46 -6.87 2.46
C ALA A 10 8.99 -7.26 1.08
N VAL A 11 8.51 -6.56 0.05
CA VAL A 11 8.94 -6.72 -1.34
C VAL A 11 9.60 -5.44 -1.84
N GLY A 12 10.50 -5.58 -2.81
CA GLY A 12 11.38 -4.51 -3.28
C GLY A 12 10.84 -3.68 -4.44
N SER A 13 9.79 -4.15 -5.13
CA SER A 13 9.19 -3.43 -6.27
C SER A 13 7.69 -3.69 -6.43
N GLY A 14 7.05 -2.91 -7.30
CA GLY A 14 5.64 -3.10 -7.65
C GLY A 14 5.38 -4.43 -8.35
N GLU A 15 6.31 -4.86 -9.22
CA GLU A 15 6.24 -6.15 -9.91
C GLU A 15 6.35 -7.32 -8.92
N GLU A 16 7.29 -7.25 -7.97
CA GLU A 16 7.39 -8.25 -6.90
C GLU A 16 6.13 -8.27 -6.02
N ALA A 17 5.53 -7.10 -5.74
CA ALA A 17 4.26 -7.03 -5.02
C ALA A 17 3.12 -7.71 -5.78
N ILE A 18 3.02 -7.50 -7.09
CA ILE A 18 2.01 -8.12 -7.96
C ILE A 18 2.17 -9.64 -7.97
N GLU A 19 3.39 -10.16 -8.12
CA GLU A 19 3.62 -11.61 -8.07
C GLU A 19 3.34 -12.19 -6.68
N TYR A 20 3.76 -11.49 -5.63
CA TYR A 20 3.53 -11.93 -4.27
C TYR A 20 2.04 -12.11 -3.96
N VAL A 21 1.19 -11.13 -4.29
CA VAL A 21 -0.24 -11.19 -3.96
C VAL A 21 -1.03 -12.22 -4.78
N LYS A 22 -0.52 -12.65 -5.94
CA LYS A 22 -1.12 -13.74 -6.73
C LYS A 22 -1.08 -15.04 -5.97
N GLU A 23 0.06 -15.34 -5.34
CA GLU A 23 0.28 -16.59 -4.62
C GLU A 23 -0.09 -16.48 -3.14
N HIS A 24 0.03 -15.29 -2.54
CA HIS A 24 -0.12 -15.07 -1.11
C HIS A 24 -1.26 -14.08 -0.83
N PRO A 25 -2.40 -14.52 -0.29
CA PRO A 25 -3.44 -13.62 0.20
C PRO A 25 -2.91 -12.72 1.32
N VAL A 26 -3.19 -11.42 1.23
CA VAL A 26 -2.83 -10.43 2.25
C VAL A 26 -4.04 -9.58 2.62
N ASP A 27 -4.17 -9.24 3.90
CA ASP A 27 -5.29 -8.44 4.40
C ASP A 27 -5.15 -6.95 4.07
N LEU A 28 -3.90 -6.47 3.96
CA LEU A 28 -3.59 -5.06 3.72
C LEU A 28 -2.23 -4.90 3.05
N ILE A 29 -2.14 -3.96 2.11
CA ILE A 29 -0.88 -3.54 1.49
C ILE A 29 -0.47 -2.17 2.04
N VAL A 30 0.81 -2.03 2.39
CA VAL A 30 1.41 -0.71 2.67
C VAL A 30 2.25 -0.31 1.46
N LEU A 31 1.78 0.69 0.73
CA LEU A 31 2.23 0.95 -0.62
C LEU A 31 2.99 2.28 -0.74
N ASP A 32 4.23 2.22 -1.23
CA ASP A 32 4.95 3.43 -1.62
C ASP A 32 4.51 3.91 -3.00
N MET A 33 4.41 5.24 -3.19
CA MET A 33 4.06 5.82 -4.49
C MET A 33 5.27 5.99 -5.39
N VAL A 34 6.44 6.27 -4.81
CA VAL A 34 7.64 6.62 -5.57
C VAL A 34 8.67 5.51 -5.39
N MET A 35 8.86 4.72 -6.43
CA MET A 35 9.86 3.66 -6.49
C MET A 35 10.91 4.02 -7.56
N PRO A 36 12.21 3.78 -7.31
CA PRO A 36 13.27 4.25 -8.20
C PRO A 36 13.35 3.50 -9.54
N LYS A 37 12.72 2.33 -9.66
CA LYS A 37 12.68 1.50 -10.86
C LYS A 37 11.32 0.83 -10.98
N GLY A 38 10.92 0.51 -12.22
CA GLY A 38 9.69 -0.22 -12.51
C GLY A 38 8.46 0.68 -12.47
N ILE A 39 7.31 0.06 -12.22
CA ILE A 39 6.03 0.75 -12.08
C ILE A 39 5.93 1.52 -10.76
N ASN A 40 5.12 2.58 -10.74
CA ASN A 40 4.89 3.36 -9.53
C ASN A 40 3.82 2.71 -8.61
N GLY A 41 3.58 3.29 -7.44
CA GLY A 41 2.59 2.75 -6.50
C GLY A 41 1.18 2.68 -7.07
N ARG A 42 0.71 3.73 -7.76
CA ARG A 42 -0.63 3.75 -8.37
C ARG A 42 -0.81 2.61 -9.37
N GLN A 43 0.15 2.42 -10.27
CA GLN A 43 0.16 1.34 -11.25
C GLN A 43 0.21 -0.03 -10.57
N THR A 44 1.02 -0.17 -9.51
CA THR A 44 1.08 -1.38 -8.70
C THR A 44 -0.30 -1.73 -8.13
N TYR A 45 -0.96 -0.76 -7.51
CA TYR A 45 -2.28 -0.98 -6.91
C TYR A 45 -3.32 -1.32 -7.97
N GLU A 46 -3.31 -0.62 -9.11
CA GLU A 46 -4.20 -0.88 -10.24
C GLU A 46 -4.09 -2.32 -10.77
N GLU A 47 -2.88 -2.87 -10.89
CA GLU A 47 -2.71 -4.26 -11.29
C GLU A 47 -3.12 -5.24 -10.21
N ILE A 48 -2.82 -4.94 -8.94
CA ILE A 48 -3.19 -5.80 -7.81
C ILE A 48 -4.71 -5.94 -7.69
N ILE A 49 -5.49 -4.86 -7.82
CA ILE A 49 -6.95 -4.93 -7.71
C ILE A 49 -7.62 -5.63 -8.90
N LYS A 50 -6.96 -5.70 -10.07
CA LYS A 50 -7.43 -6.53 -11.20
C LYS A 50 -7.32 -8.03 -10.87
N ILE A 51 -6.34 -8.41 -10.07
CA ILE A 51 -6.09 -9.80 -9.63
C ILE A 51 -6.95 -10.12 -8.41
N ARG A 52 -7.01 -9.19 -7.43
CA ARG A 52 -7.75 -9.32 -6.17
C ARG A 52 -8.67 -8.12 -5.98
N PRO A 53 -9.88 -8.14 -6.56
CA PRO A 53 -10.85 -7.07 -6.37
C PRO A 53 -11.12 -6.81 -4.89
N GLY A 54 -11.05 -5.55 -4.47
CA GLY A 54 -11.25 -5.14 -3.08
C GLY A 54 -10.03 -5.28 -2.16
N GLN A 55 -8.84 -5.58 -2.70
CA GLN A 55 -7.60 -5.60 -1.92
C GLN A 55 -7.38 -4.25 -1.21
N LYS A 56 -7.36 -4.27 0.13
CA LYS A 56 -7.12 -3.07 0.93
C LYS A 56 -5.68 -2.61 0.83
N ALA A 57 -5.47 -1.30 0.80
CA ALA A 57 -4.15 -0.69 0.85
C ALA A 57 -4.15 0.61 1.65
N ILE A 58 -3.01 0.97 2.23
CA ILE A 58 -2.70 2.35 2.66
C ILE A 58 -1.49 2.86 1.87
N ILE A 59 -1.45 4.16 1.64
CA ILE A 59 -0.42 4.81 0.84
C ILE A 59 0.59 5.50 1.75
N VAL A 60 1.88 5.32 1.48
CA VAL A 60 2.97 5.92 2.26
C VAL A 60 4.02 6.54 1.34
N SER A 61 4.09 7.86 1.23
CA SER A 61 5.05 8.54 0.32
C SER A 61 5.83 9.65 1.00
N GLY A 62 7.09 9.83 0.60
CA GLY A 62 7.94 10.93 1.08
C GLY A 62 7.68 12.27 0.42
N TYR A 63 6.91 12.29 -0.67
CA TYR A 63 6.62 13.50 -1.42
C TYR A 63 5.33 14.18 -0.94
N ALA A 64 5.02 15.37 -1.45
CA ALA A 64 3.68 15.93 -1.25
C ALA A 64 2.62 15.01 -1.87
N LYS A 65 1.36 15.13 -1.45
CA LYS A 65 0.26 14.39 -2.10
C LYS A 65 0.30 14.73 -3.60
N THR A 66 0.48 13.71 -4.43
CA THR A 66 0.54 13.85 -5.89
C THR A 66 -0.76 13.37 -6.52
N LYS A 67 -0.96 13.71 -7.79
CA LYS A 67 -2.05 13.16 -8.60
C LYS A 67 -2.08 11.62 -8.59
N GLU A 68 -0.92 10.96 -8.49
CA GLU A 68 -0.85 9.50 -8.39
C GLU A 68 -1.47 8.97 -7.09
N VAL A 69 -1.34 9.70 -5.97
CA VAL A 69 -2.02 9.35 -4.72
C VAL A 69 -3.53 9.48 -4.90
N ASP A 70 -4.00 10.58 -5.47
CA ASP A 70 -5.44 10.81 -5.69
C ASP A 70 -6.05 9.71 -6.56
N LEU A 71 -5.40 9.38 -7.68
CA LEU A 71 -5.84 8.30 -8.57
C LEU A 71 -5.83 6.93 -7.88
N ALA A 72 -4.83 6.62 -7.05
CA ALA A 72 -4.82 5.37 -6.29
C ALA A 72 -6.00 5.30 -5.29
N GLN A 73 -6.33 6.43 -4.66
CA GLN A 73 -7.49 6.51 -3.75
C GLN A 73 -8.83 6.38 -4.50
N GLU A 74 -8.94 6.95 -5.70
CA GLU A 74 -10.11 6.77 -6.58
C GLU A 74 -10.31 5.29 -6.98
N LEU A 75 -9.22 4.53 -7.11
CA LEU A 75 -9.23 3.09 -7.32
C LEU A 75 -9.56 2.29 -6.04
N GLY A 76 -9.74 2.96 -4.90
CA GLY A 76 -10.11 2.36 -3.61
C GLY A 76 -8.97 2.20 -2.61
N ALA A 77 -7.76 2.71 -2.90
CA ALA A 77 -6.72 2.71 -1.88
C ALA A 77 -7.11 3.62 -0.71
N GLY A 78 -6.73 3.21 0.49
CA GLY A 78 -7.07 3.88 1.74
C GLY A 78 -6.26 5.14 2.01
N GLN A 79 -5.94 5.35 3.28
CA GLN A 79 -5.35 6.60 3.75
C GLN A 79 -3.95 6.88 3.18
N TYR A 80 -3.67 8.16 2.96
CA TYR A 80 -2.36 8.66 2.59
C TYR A 80 -1.56 9.13 3.81
N ILE A 81 -0.35 8.61 3.98
CA ILE A 81 0.57 8.95 5.06
C ILE A 81 1.87 9.51 4.47
N LYS A 82 2.11 10.79 4.72
CA LYS A 82 3.36 11.46 4.33
C LYS A 82 4.53 10.98 5.20
N LYS A 83 5.69 10.68 4.60
CA LYS A 83 6.98 10.46 5.30
C LYS A 83 7.62 11.81 5.68
N PRO A 84 8.35 11.89 6.82
CA PRO A 84 8.52 10.84 7.83
C PRO A 84 7.23 10.62 8.63
N TYR A 85 6.99 9.37 9.03
CA TYR A 85 5.83 8.95 9.83
C TYR A 85 6.28 8.26 11.12
N THR A 86 5.40 8.26 12.12
CA THR A 86 5.58 7.48 13.34
C THR A 86 4.95 6.10 13.18
N LEU A 87 5.43 5.13 13.98
CA LEU A 87 4.84 3.79 14.03
C LEU A 87 3.36 3.84 14.46
N GLU A 88 3.00 4.76 15.36
CA GLU A 88 1.62 4.98 15.81
C GLU A 88 0.71 5.44 14.67
N LYS A 89 1.16 6.41 13.86
CA LYS A 89 0.36 6.94 12.75
C LYS A 89 0.07 5.85 11.71
N VAL A 90 1.09 5.05 11.39
CA VAL A 90 0.91 3.91 10.48
C VAL A 90 0.03 2.84 11.11
N GLY A 91 0.24 2.52 12.39
CA GLY A 91 -0.55 1.52 13.11
C GLY A 91 -2.04 1.88 13.16
N LEU A 92 -2.37 3.14 13.40
CA LEU A 92 -3.76 3.61 13.39
C LEU A 92 -4.39 3.46 12.01
N ALA A 93 -3.71 3.92 10.95
CA ALA A 93 -4.22 3.81 9.58
C ALA A 93 -4.38 2.36 9.13
N VAL A 94 -3.45 1.46 9.51
CA VAL A 94 -3.57 0.02 9.27
C VAL A 94 -4.82 -0.54 9.95
N LYS A 95 -5.01 -0.23 11.23
CA LYS A 95 -6.17 -0.69 12.00
C LYS A 95 -7.48 -0.21 11.36
N GLU A 96 -7.60 1.08 11.10
CA GLU A 96 -8.80 1.68 10.52
C GLU A 96 -9.13 1.11 9.14
N GLU A 97 -8.11 0.84 8.31
CA GLU A 97 -8.33 0.24 6.99
C GLU A 97 -8.78 -1.22 7.09
N LEU A 98 -8.18 -2.00 8.00
CA LEU A 98 -8.56 -3.39 8.24
C LEU A 98 -9.98 -3.54 8.78
N GLU A 99 -10.49 -2.56 9.52
CA GLU A 99 -11.83 -2.56 10.13
C GLU A 99 -12.98 -2.13 9.19
N LYS A 100 -12.69 -1.58 8.00
CA LYS A 100 -13.70 -1.25 6.97
C LYS A 100 -14.36 -2.48 6.35
#